data_AF-A0A9E5KRD6-F1
#
_entry.id   AF-A0A9E5KRD6-F1
#
_cell.length_a   1.000
_cell.length_b   1.000
_cell.length_c   1.000
_cell.angle_alpha   90.00
_cell.angle_beta   90.00
_cell.angle_gamma   90.00
#
_symmetry.space_group_name_H-M   'P 1'
#
loop_
_entity.id
_entity.type
_entity.pdbx_description
1 polymer ?
#
loop_
_entity_poly.entity_id
_entity_poly.type
_entity_poly.pdbx_seq_one_letter_code
_entity_poly.pdbx_strand_id
1 'polypeptide(L)'
;APMAIMVNGKVLCAVSPAPTSANHFPPPTAFYEYDPATNAFTQVNAPAGGLTSNDSVYIWTFICLPDGKVLCAKQGSRAFWVYTPDGVPVPDAAPVVSTVLRAATGVFTLSGQQFNGISEGASYGDDWQMNTNYPVVRLERLGTTYYGRTFDWNSTGVQTGAMTTTTKMTVPTTMPFGTYALRVTANGIASLPYTFWNPNPNCIADLNLDGKVDGADLAVVLVAWGTPGSTTGGGDLNGDGRVNGEDLGILLAAWGNCPV
;
A
#
# COMPACT_ATOMS: atom_id res chain seq x y z
N ALA A 1 23.63 1.95 -11.99
CA ALA A 1 23.76 1.70 -10.55
C ALA A 1 22.36 1.67 -9.93
N PRO A 2 22.11 0.92 -8.85
CA PRO A 2 20.78 0.80 -8.27
C PRO A 2 20.35 2.11 -7.62
N MET A 3 19.10 2.49 -7.84
CA MET A 3 18.49 3.70 -7.30
C MET A 3 17.06 3.42 -6.84
N ALA A 4 16.60 4.14 -5.82
CA ALA A 4 15.24 4.12 -5.34
C ALA A 4 14.73 5.53 -5.07
N ILE A 5 13.57 5.87 -5.64
CA ILE A 5 12.88 7.12 -5.33
C ILE A 5 12.21 6.94 -3.97
N MET A 6 12.64 7.76 -3.01
CA MET A 6 12.13 7.75 -1.65
C MET A 6 10.86 8.57 -1.54
N VAL A 7 10.09 8.30 -0.48
CA VAL A 7 8.79 8.94 -0.26
C VAL A 7 8.85 10.46 -0.16
N ASN A 8 9.99 11.02 0.26
CA ASN A 8 10.24 12.45 0.38
C ASN A 8 10.66 13.13 -0.94
N GLY A 9 10.70 12.40 -2.06
CA GLY A 9 11.07 12.91 -3.38
C GLY A 9 12.57 12.91 -3.68
N LYS A 10 13.43 12.58 -2.70
CA LYS A 10 14.86 12.35 -2.93
C LYS A 10 15.08 10.95 -3.52
N VAL A 11 16.29 10.71 -4.04
CA VAL A 11 16.69 9.40 -4.59
C VAL A 11 17.82 8.81 -3.75
N LEU A 12 17.64 7.59 -3.24
CA LEU A 12 18.73 6.82 -2.65
C LEU A 12 19.51 6.11 -3.75
N CYS A 13 20.82 6.29 -3.78
CA CYS A 13 21.70 5.76 -4.81
C CYS A 13 22.85 4.97 -4.18
N ALA A 14 23.19 3.82 -4.76
CA ALA A 14 24.52 3.23 -4.57
C ALA A 14 25.36 3.53 -5.81
N VAL A 15 26.59 4.01 -5.63
CA VAL A 15 27.46 4.45 -6.72
C VAL A 15 28.86 3.88 -6.58
N SER A 16 29.56 3.74 -7.70
CA SER A 16 30.97 3.33 -7.77
C SER A 16 31.84 4.47 -8.33
N PRO A 17 33.17 4.41 -8.16
CA PRO A 17 34.11 5.21 -8.95
C PRO A 17 33.86 5.07 -10.45
N ALA A 18 34.39 6.02 -11.22
CA ALA A 18 34.30 5.98 -12.67
C ALA A 18 35.02 4.72 -13.21
N PRO A 19 34.35 3.93 -14.07
CA PRO A 19 34.96 2.75 -14.66
C PRO A 19 36.11 3.14 -15.60
N THR A 20 37.05 2.22 -15.79
CA THR A 20 38.17 2.33 -16.74
C THR A 20 38.13 1.16 -17.70
N SER A 21 38.86 1.23 -18.83
CA SER A 21 38.96 0.09 -19.76
C SER A 21 39.53 -1.19 -19.12
N ALA A 22 40.30 -1.05 -18.04
CA ALA A 22 40.87 -2.18 -17.30
C ALA A 22 39.94 -2.70 -16.18
N ASN A 23 38.96 -1.89 -15.73
CA ASN A 23 38.05 -2.24 -14.65
C ASN A 23 36.69 -1.55 -14.82
N HIS A 24 35.70 -2.33 -15.21
CA HIS A 24 34.34 -1.84 -15.48
C HIS A 24 33.48 -1.71 -14.21
N PHE A 25 33.87 -2.33 -13.09
CA PHE A 25 33.08 -2.39 -11.86
C PHE A 25 33.94 -2.07 -10.62
N PRO A 26 34.60 -0.90 -10.58
CA PRO A 26 35.55 -0.59 -9.51
C PRO A 26 34.85 -0.51 -8.15
N PRO A 27 35.38 -1.18 -7.10
CA PRO A 27 35.04 -0.85 -5.71
C PRO A 27 35.75 0.45 -5.27
N PRO A 28 35.34 1.06 -4.15
CA PRO A 28 34.24 0.63 -3.27
C PRO A 28 32.89 1.23 -3.70
N THR A 29 31.80 0.63 -3.22
CA THR A 29 30.45 1.21 -3.35
C THR A 29 30.22 2.24 -2.25
N ALA A 30 29.81 3.44 -2.64
CA ALA A 30 29.37 4.51 -1.74
C ALA A 30 27.86 4.74 -1.87
N PHE A 31 27.22 5.30 -0.85
CA PHE A 31 25.78 5.51 -0.80
C PHE A 31 25.47 6.99 -0.63
N TYR A 32 24.48 7.49 -1.37
CA TYR A 32 24.10 8.90 -1.35
C TYR A 32 22.59 9.07 -1.40
N GLU A 33 22.09 10.16 -0.84
CA GLU A 33 20.84 10.77 -1.27
C GLU A 33 21.13 11.81 -2.35
N TYR A 34 20.40 11.76 -3.45
CA TYR A 34 20.30 12.86 -4.40
C TYR A 34 19.01 13.64 -4.14
N ASP A 35 19.15 14.95 -3.94
CA ASP A 35 18.03 15.87 -3.80
C ASP A 35 17.83 16.65 -5.11
N PRO A 36 16.73 16.40 -5.85
CA PRO A 36 16.46 17.10 -7.11
C PRO A 36 16.10 18.58 -6.91
N ALA A 37 15.66 19.00 -5.72
CA ALA A 37 15.30 20.40 -5.46
C ALA A 37 16.55 21.29 -5.34
N THR A 38 17.64 20.74 -4.80
CA THR A 38 18.92 21.44 -4.64
C THR A 38 19.97 21.00 -5.64
N ASN A 39 19.70 19.95 -6.44
CA ASN A 39 20.63 19.32 -7.37
C ASN A 39 21.94 18.91 -6.68
N ALA A 40 21.84 18.31 -5.49
CA ALA A 40 22.98 17.99 -4.65
C ALA A 40 22.95 16.52 -4.18
N PHE A 41 24.15 15.96 -4.01
CA PHE A 41 24.34 14.64 -3.41
C PHE A 41 24.84 14.79 -1.97
N THR A 42 24.21 14.05 -1.06
CA THR A 42 24.64 13.94 0.35
C THR A 42 25.02 12.50 0.64
N GLN A 43 26.26 12.27 1.07
CA GLN A 43 26.72 10.92 1.38
C GLN A 43 26.02 10.38 2.63
N VAL A 44 25.60 9.13 2.58
CA VAL A 44 25.00 8.41 3.72
C VAL A 44 25.85 7.21 4.10
N ASN A 45 25.59 6.67 5.29
CA ASN A 45 26.31 5.50 5.78
C ASN A 45 26.05 4.28 4.89
N ALA A 46 27.10 3.48 4.69
CA ALA A 46 26.97 2.19 4.06
C ALA A 46 26.21 1.20 4.97
N PRO A 47 25.50 0.21 4.40
CA PRO A 47 24.66 -0.71 5.16
C PRO A 47 25.38 -1.46 6.30
N ALA A 48 26.66 -1.83 6.09
CA ALA A 48 27.47 -2.52 7.09
C ALA A 48 28.26 -1.57 8.03
N GLY A 49 27.96 -0.26 8.00
CA GLY A 49 28.69 0.77 8.73
C GLY A 49 29.78 1.45 7.89
N GLY A 50 30.27 2.60 8.37
CA GLY A 50 31.17 3.47 7.62
C GLY A 50 30.49 4.16 6.44
N LEU A 51 31.29 4.69 5.51
CA LEU A 51 30.80 5.46 4.35
C LEU A 51 30.78 4.66 3.03
N THR A 52 31.42 3.49 3.00
CA THR A 52 31.58 2.69 1.78
C THR A 52 31.62 1.18 2.09
N SER A 53 31.20 0.35 1.14
CA SER A 53 31.43 -1.10 1.14
C SER A 53 32.49 -1.48 0.11
N ASN A 54 33.45 -2.33 0.48
CA ASN A 54 34.49 -2.79 -0.45
C ASN A 54 33.98 -3.89 -1.39
N ASP A 55 32.93 -3.57 -2.14
CA ASP A 55 32.33 -4.41 -3.16
C ASP A 55 31.97 -3.55 -4.38
N SER A 56 31.83 -4.19 -5.53
CA SER A 56 31.30 -3.54 -6.73
C SER A 56 29.82 -3.18 -6.57
N VAL A 57 29.38 -2.13 -7.24
CA VAL A 57 28.00 -1.63 -7.06
C VAL A 57 26.93 -2.57 -7.62
N TYR A 58 27.28 -3.41 -8.61
CA TYR A 58 26.29 -4.18 -9.36
C TYR A 58 25.59 -5.28 -8.54
N ILE A 59 26.13 -5.66 -7.38
CA ILE A 59 25.55 -6.67 -6.50
C ILE A 59 24.52 -6.09 -5.52
N TRP A 60 24.35 -4.76 -5.50
CA TRP A 60 23.41 -4.08 -4.61
C TRP A 60 22.08 -3.84 -5.30
N THR A 61 21.00 -3.95 -4.52
CA THR A 61 19.63 -3.72 -4.99
C THR A 61 18.82 -2.97 -3.92
N PHE A 62 17.78 -2.28 -4.37
CA PHE A 62 16.86 -1.54 -3.51
C PHE A 62 15.41 -1.88 -3.85
N ILE A 63 14.52 -1.84 -2.86
CA ILE A 63 13.07 -1.87 -3.11
C ILE A 63 12.35 -0.95 -2.12
N CYS A 64 11.42 -0.14 -2.62
CA CYS A 64 10.60 0.73 -1.79
C CYS A 64 9.59 -0.14 -1.01
N LEU A 65 9.57 -0.01 0.30
CA LEU A 65 8.68 -0.76 1.18
C LEU A 65 7.33 -0.04 1.37
N PRO A 66 6.23 -0.76 1.59
CA PRO A 66 4.90 -0.16 1.79
C PRO A 66 4.77 0.76 3.01
N ASP A 67 5.79 0.84 3.87
CA ASP A 67 5.84 1.72 5.04
C ASP A 67 6.71 2.97 4.81
N GLY A 68 7.11 3.23 3.56
CA GLY A 68 7.86 4.39 3.12
C GLY A 68 9.38 4.26 3.29
N LYS A 69 9.86 3.13 3.81
CA LYS A 69 11.31 2.84 3.90
C LYS A 69 11.84 2.25 2.60
N VAL A 70 13.15 2.11 2.49
CA VAL A 70 13.80 1.41 1.38
C VAL A 70 14.56 0.21 1.94
N LEU A 71 14.24 -0.99 1.44
CA LEU A 71 15.02 -2.19 1.72
C LEU A 71 16.23 -2.22 0.79
N CYS A 72 17.41 -2.39 1.36
CA CYS A 72 18.66 -2.63 0.67
C CYS A 72 19.08 -4.08 0.83
N ALA A 73 19.45 -4.71 -0.28
CA ALA A 73 19.96 -6.07 -0.33
C ALA A 73 21.28 -6.12 -1.11
N LYS A 74 22.07 -7.14 -0.79
CA LYS A 74 23.34 -7.46 -1.44
C LYS A 74 23.30 -8.91 -1.91
N GLN A 75 23.65 -9.16 -3.17
CA GLN A 75 23.72 -10.51 -3.73
C GLN A 75 24.64 -11.40 -2.87
N GLY A 76 24.18 -12.61 -2.54
CA GLY A 76 24.91 -13.56 -1.70
C GLY A 76 24.90 -13.26 -0.20
N SER A 77 24.31 -12.15 0.24
CA SER A 77 24.12 -11.83 1.66
C SER A 77 22.81 -12.43 2.21
N ARG A 78 22.82 -12.81 3.48
CA ARG A 78 21.60 -13.11 4.27
C ARG A 78 21.13 -11.94 5.12
N ALA A 79 21.94 -10.87 5.18
CA ALA A 79 21.60 -9.64 5.85
C ALA A 79 20.85 -8.71 4.89
N PHE A 80 19.82 -8.06 5.42
CA PHE A 80 19.05 -7.02 4.77
C PHE A 80 19.11 -5.78 5.63
N TRP A 81 19.10 -4.62 4.99
CA TRP A 81 19.18 -3.34 5.66
C TRP A 81 18.01 -2.47 5.26
N VAL A 82 17.50 -1.69 6.20
CA VAL A 82 16.38 -0.80 5.96
C VAL A 82 16.86 0.63 6.11
N TYR A 83 16.76 1.39 5.04
CA TYR A 83 16.98 2.83 5.04
C TYR A 83 15.66 3.53 5.35
N THR A 84 15.67 4.46 6.31
CA THR A 84 14.50 5.26 6.67
C THR A 84 14.72 6.68 6.15
N PRO A 85 13.98 7.10 5.10
CA PRO A 85 14.07 8.45 4.58
C PRO A 85 13.65 9.48 5.64
N ASP A 86 14.24 10.67 5.58
CA ASP A 86 13.78 11.82 6.35
C ASP A 86 12.53 12.48 5.74
N GLY A 87 12.00 13.50 6.41
CA GLY A 87 10.90 14.29 5.89
C GLY A 87 9.55 13.58 5.87
N VAL A 88 8.64 14.10 5.05
CA VAL A 88 7.28 13.59 4.90
C VAL A 88 7.06 13.10 3.47
N PRO A 89 6.14 12.14 3.24
CA PRO A 89 5.80 11.70 1.89
C PRO A 89 5.30 12.86 1.01
N VAL A 90 5.69 12.86 -0.26
CA VAL A 90 5.22 13.83 -1.27
C VAL A 90 3.69 13.69 -1.43
N PRO A 91 2.88 14.68 -1.03
CA PRO A 91 1.43 14.53 -0.99
C PRO A 91 0.79 14.23 -2.35
N ASP A 92 1.26 14.89 -3.41
CA ASP A 92 0.70 14.75 -4.77
C ASP A 92 0.95 13.37 -5.38
N ALA A 93 1.89 12.61 -4.81
CA ALA A 93 2.21 11.25 -5.25
C ALA A 93 1.34 10.18 -4.58
N ALA A 94 0.53 10.56 -3.57
CA ALA A 94 -0.25 9.60 -2.81
C ALA A 94 -1.44 9.06 -3.62
N PRO A 95 -1.70 7.74 -3.55
CA PRO A 95 -2.95 7.17 -4.05
C PRO A 95 -4.15 7.79 -3.33
N VAL A 96 -5.27 7.91 -4.04
CA VAL A 96 -6.55 8.37 -3.45
C VAL A 96 -7.56 7.26 -3.58
N VAL A 97 -8.10 6.80 -2.45
CA VAL A 97 -9.17 5.77 -2.42
C VAL A 97 -10.52 6.47 -2.37
N SER A 98 -11.36 6.22 -3.36
CA SER A 98 -12.70 6.82 -3.47
C SER A 98 -13.79 5.88 -2.97
N THR A 99 -13.76 4.61 -3.41
CA THR A 99 -14.73 3.60 -2.99
C THR A 99 -14.09 2.25 -2.74
N VAL A 100 -14.67 1.50 -1.81
CA VAL A 100 -14.33 0.10 -1.53
C VAL A 100 -15.63 -0.70 -1.44
N LEU A 101 -15.95 -1.45 -2.48
CA LEU A 101 -17.22 -2.19 -2.60
C LEU A 101 -16.98 -3.69 -2.44
N ARG A 102 -17.90 -4.40 -1.79
CA ARG A 102 -17.80 -5.85 -1.64
C ARG A 102 -18.19 -6.52 -2.96
N ALA A 103 -17.29 -7.34 -3.50
CA ALA A 103 -17.53 -8.07 -4.76
C ALA A 103 -17.92 -9.53 -4.50
N ALA A 104 -17.35 -10.14 -3.46
CA ALA A 104 -17.67 -11.48 -2.97
C ALA A 104 -17.15 -11.64 -1.54
N THR A 105 -17.38 -12.80 -0.92
CA THR A 105 -16.81 -13.12 0.39
C THR A 105 -15.29 -12.95 0.40
N GLY A 106 -14.78 -12.03 1.22
CA GLY A 106 -13.36 -11.72 1.33
C GLY A 106 -12.75 -11.01 0.11
N VAL A 107 -13.55 -10.61 -0.88
CA VAL A 107 -13.10 -9.93 -2.10
C VAL A 107 -13.77 -8.56 -2.23
N PHE A 108 -12.97 -7.53 -2.46
CA PHE A 108 -13.44 -6.15 -2.55
C PHE A 108 -12.88 -5.48 -3.81
N THR A 109 -13.69 -4.63 -4.44
CA THR A 109 -13.28 -3.77 -5.55
C THR A 109 -13.00 -2.37 -5.02
N LEU A 110 -11.79 -1.88 -5.26
CA LEU A 110 -11.37 -0.51 -4.94
C LEU A 110 -11.42 0.33 -6.21
N SER A 111 -11.88 1.56 -6.08
CA SER A 111 -11.74 2.60 -7.11
C SER A 111 -11.12 3.86 -6.53
N GLY A 112 -10.39 4.59 -7.35
CA GLY A 112 -9.62 5.74 -6.90
C GLY A 112 -8.77 6.35 -7.99
N GLN A 113 -7.64 6.93 -7.60
CA GLN A 113 -6.65 7.54 -8.48
C GLN A 113 -5.23 7.17 -8.01
N GLN A 114 -4.28 7.17 -8.96
CA GLN A 114 -2.85 6.96 -8.70
C GLN A 114 -2.48 5.67 -7.95
N PHE A 115 -3.23 4.58 -8.14
CA PHE A 115 -2.95 3.29 -7.47
C PHE A 115 -1.57 2.68 -7.82
N ASN A 116 -0.93 3.14 -8.90
CA ASN A 116 0.42 2.73 -9.30
C ASN A 116 1.50 3.77 -8.95
N GLY A 117 1.14 4.86 -8.28
CA GLY A 117 2.05 5.96 -7.96
C GLY A 117 2.51 6.74 -9.20
N ILE A 118 3.59 7.50 -9.01
CA ILE A 118 4.14 8.43 -10.01
C ILE A 118 5.45 7.96 -10.65
N SER A 119 5.96 6.79 -10.23
CA SER A 119 7.24 6.26 -10.71
C SER A 119 7.26 4.73 -10.63
N GLU A 120 8.28 4.09 -11.21
CA GLU A 120 8.49 2.65 -11.00
C GLU A 120 9.03 2.31 -9.60
N GLY A 121 9.48 3.30 -8.84
CA GLY A 121 10.04 3.14 -7.49
C GLY A 121 11.55 2.96 -7.52
N ALA A 122 12.02 1.72 -7.70
CA ALA A 122 13.44 1.40 -7.74
C ALA A 122 13.84 0.66 -9.02
N SER A 123 15.04 0.93 -9.51
CA SER A 123 15.58 0.27 -10.69
C SER A 123 17.09 0.23 -10.67
N TYR A 124 17.64 -0.69 -11.44
CA TYR A 124 19.04 -0.66 -11.84
C TYR A 124 19.11 -0.96 -13.33
N GLY A 125 18.96 0.11 -14.12
CA GLY A 125 19.10 0.05 -15.57
C GLY A 125 18.27 -1.08 -16.18
N ASP A 126 18.88 -1.85 -17.06
CA ASP A 126 18.34 -3.07 -17.65
C ASP A 126 18.64 -4.34 -16.84
N ASP A 127 19.55 -4.29 -15.86
CA ASP A 127 19.99 -5.44 -15.06
C ASP A 127 18.95 -5.92 -14.04
N TRP A 128 18.31 -4.99 -13.32
CA TRP A 128 17.33 -5.32 -12.27
C TRP A 128 16.15 -4.34 -12.26
N GLN A 129 14.96 -4.91 -12.45
CA GLN A 129 13.67 -4.23 -12.31
C GLN A 129 13.14 -4.50 -10.90
N MET A 130 13.02 -3.44 -10.08
CA MET A 130 12.63 -3.53 -8.66
C MET A 130 11.35 -2.73 -8.42
N ASN A 131 10.43 -2.94 -9.36
CA ASN A 131 9.24 -2.13 -9.54
C ASN A 131 8.29 -2.28 -8.35
N THR A 132 7.73 -1.15 -7.92
CA THR A 132 6.73 -1.05 -6.84
C THR A 132 5.56 -0.15 -7.23
N ASN A 133 5.37 0.03 -8.54
CA ASN A 133 4.28 0.78 -9.18
C ASN A 133 3.01 -0.05 -9.33
N TYR A 134 2.61 -0.71 -8.25
CA TYR A 134 1.37 -1.45 -8.17
C TYR A 134 0.75 -1.26 -6.79
N PRO A 135 -0.58 -1.31 -6.68
CA PRO A 135 -1.26 -1.03 -5.43
C PRO A 135 -0.97 -2.13 -4.41
N VAL A 136 -0.42 -1.77 -3.26
CA VAL A 136 -0.35 -2.65 -2.09
C VAL A 136 -1.37 -2.15 -1.07
N VAL A 137 -2.33 -3.00 -0.70
CA VAL A 137 -3.33 -2.63 0.31
C VAL A 137 -2.85 -3.04 1.71
N ARG A 138 -2.76 -2.05 2.60
CA ARG A 138 -2.53 -2.21 4.03
C ARG A 138 -3.83 -2.03 4.79
N LEU A 139 -4.08 -2.88 5.78
CA LEU A 139 -5.26 -2.87 6.64
C LEU A 139 -4.78 -2.83 8.08
N GLU A 140 -5.03 -1.71 8.77
CA GLU A 140 -4.45 -1.44 10.08
C GLU A 140 -5.53 -1.39 11.14
N ARG A 141 -5.35 -2.16 12.22
CA ARG A 141 -6.24 -2.16 13.38
C ARG A 141 -5.46 -2.50 14.64
N LEU A 142 -5.59 -1.66 15.67
CA LEU A 142 -5.02 -1.89 17.01
C LEU A 142 -3.51 -2.22 17.00
N GLY A 143 -2.75 -1.56 16.13
CA GLY A 143 -1.30 -1.76 16.01
C GLY A 143 -0.87 -2.96 15.14
N THR A 144 -1.82 -3.74 14.61
CA THR A 144 -1.54 -4.84 13.68
C THR A 144 -1.82 -4.40 12.24
N THR A 145 -0.89 -4.71 11.33
CA THR A 145 -1.03 -4.49 9.89
C THR A 145 -1.26 -5.83 9.18
N TYR A 146 -2.34 -5.92 8.43
CA TYR A 146 -2.61 -6.99 7.47
C TYR A 146 -2.41 -6.47 6.05
N TYR A 147 -2.11 -7.36 5.12
CA TYR A 147 -1.95 -7.04 3.71
C TYR A 147 -3.03 -7.71 2.88
N GLY A 148 -3.75 -6.90 2.11
CA GLY A 148 -4.68 -7.37 1.10
C GLY A 148 -3.95 -7.63 -0.21
N ARG A 149 -4.11 -8.82 -0.79
CA ARG A 149 -3.51 -9.13 -2.09
C ARG A 149 -4.36 -8.50 -3.19
N THR A 150 -3.79 -7.56 -3.92
CA THR A 150 -4.46 -6.92 -5.04
C THR A 150 -4.34 -7.70 -6.34
N PHE A 151 -5.32 -7.56 -7.23
CA PHE A 151 -5.37 -8.16 -8.56
C PHE A 151 -6.37 -7.39 -9.45
N ASP A 152 -6.53 -7.83 -10.70
CA ASP A 152 -7.50 -7.27 -11.67
C ASP A 152 -7.35 -5.74 -11.83
N TRP A 153 -6.12 -5.30 -12.07
CA TRP A 153 -5.76 -3.89 -12.24
C TRP A 153 -6.22 -3.39 -13.61
N ASN A 154 -6.94 -2.28 -13.65
CA ASN A 154 -7.35 -1.68 -14.92
C ASN A 154 -6.21 -0.93 -15.64
N SER A 155 -5.10 -0.67 -14.95
CA SER A 155 -3.95 0.06 -15.48
C SER A 155 -2.68 -0.34 -14.74
N THR A 156 -1.55 -0.35 -15.46
CA THR A 156 -0.17 -0.45 -14.92
C THR A 156 0.65 0.81 -15.20
N GLY A 157 0.03 1.86 -15.75
CA GLY A 157 0.71 3.12 -16.03
C GLY A 157 1.06 3.87 -14.75
N VAL A 158 2.19 4.58 -14.77
CA VAL A 158 2.60 5.53 -13.71
C VAL A 158 2.02 6.91 -13.98
N GLN A 159 1.90 7.73 -12.94
CA GLN A 159 1.50 9.14 -13.02
C GLN A 159 0.21 9.33 -13.85
N THR A 160 -0.80 8.53 -13.54
CA THR A 160 -2.08 8.53 -14.27
C THR A 160 -2.94 9.77 -13.99
N GLY A 161 -2.52 10.64 -13.08
CA GLY A 161 -3.21 11.87 -12.72
C GLY A 161 -4.63 11.59 -12.23
N ALA A 162 -5.60 12.28 -12.82
CA ALA A 162 -7.01 12.17 -12.44
C ALA A 162 -7.74 10.95 -13.06
N MET A 163 -7.06 10.10 -13.84
CA MET A 163 -7.68 8.91 -14.41
C MET A 163 -8.11 7.94 -13.30
N THR A 164 -9.34 7.45 -13.41
CA THR A 164 -9.87 6.44 -12.48
C THR A 164 -9.05 5.15 -12.57
N THR A 165 -8.48 4.75 -11.45
CA THR A 165 -7.81 3.46 -11.28
C THR A 165 -8.68 2.52 -10.45
N THR A 166 -8.75 1.25 -10.87
CA THR A 166 -9.49 0.21 -10.15
C THR A 166 -8.61 -1.02 -9.94
N THR A 167 -8.86 -1.71 -8.84
CA THR A 167 -8.27 -3.01 -8.51
C THR A 167 -9.23 -3.80 -7.64
N LYS A 168 -9.13 -5.13 -7.67
CA LYS A 168 -9.69 -5.97 -6.62
C LYS A 168 -8.65 -6.29 -5.57
N MET A 169 -9.09 -6.56 -4.34
CA MET A 169 -8.26 -7.13 -3.29
C MET A 169 -8.92 -8.34 -2.66
N THR A 170 -8.11 -9.28 -2.19
CA THR A 170 -8.53 -10.27 -1.20
C THR A 170 -7.97 -9.91 0.17
N VAL A 171 -8.75 -10.13 1.22
CA VAL A 171 -8.27 -10.01 2.61
C VAL A 171 -7.85 -11.38 3.16
N PRO A 172 -6.84 -11.45 4.05
CA PRO A 172 -6.45 -12.72 4.67
C PRO A 172 -7.60 -13.34 5.47
N THR A 173 -7.79 -14.66 5.38
CA THR A 173 -8.82 -15.38 6.15
C THR A 173 -8.57 -15.36 7.66
N THR A 174 -7.32 -15.11 8.08
CA THR A 174 -6.92 -14.95 9.47
C THR A 174 -7.17 -13.53 10.01
N MET A 175 -7.59 -12.60 9.16
CA MET A 175 -7.86 -11.22 9.56
C MET A 175 -9.19 -11.17 10.35
N PRO A 176 -9.18 -10.70 11.61
CA PRO A 176 -10.40 -10.59 12.40
C PRO A 176 -11.45 -9.72 11.72
N PHE A 177 -12.73 -10.04 11.91
CA PHE A 177 -13.83 -9.16 11.49
C PHE A 177 -13.77 -7.85 12.29
N GLY A 178 -14.07 -6.73 11.64
CA GLY A 178 -13.97 -5.43 12.27
C GLY A 178 -13.64 -4.29 11.32
N THR A 179 -13.51 -3.10 11.90
CA THR A 179 -13.16 -1.87 11.19
C THR A 179 -11.64 -1.67 11.17
N TYR A 180 -11.10 -1.37 10.00
CA TYR A 180 -9.69 -1.13 9.76
C TYR A 180 -9.48 0.22 9.07
N ALA A 181 -8.31 0.81 9.29
CA ALA A 181 -7.80 1.84 8.40
C ALA A 181 -7.16 1.16 7.18
N LEU A 182 -7.81 1.26 6.03
CA LEU A 182 -7.29 0.81 4.75
C LEU A 182 -6.43 1.90 4.12
N ARG A 183 -5.27 1.51 3.59
CA ARG A 183 -4.43 2.39 2.76
C ARG A 183 -3.99 1.66 1.51
N VAL A 184 -4.10 2.31 0.36
CA VAL A 184 -3.42 1.87 -0.86
C VAL A 184 -2.04 2.53 -0.88
N THR A 185 -1.00 1.74 -1.10
CA THR A 185 0.38 2.21 -1.14
C THR A 185 1.02 1.88 -2.48
N ALA A 186 1.70 2.84 -3.08
CA ALA A 186 2.54 2.65 -4.26
C ALA A 186 3.88 3.35 -4.03
N ASN A 187 4.99 2.71 -4.43
CA ASN A 187 6.36 3.21 -4.19
C ASN A 187 6.63 3.64 -2.72
N GLY A 188 5.95 3.02 -1.75
CA GLY A 188 6.04 3.36 -0.33
C GLY A 188 5.22 4.59 0.11
N ILE A 189 4.57 5.29 -0.81
CA ILE A 189 3.67 6.42 -0.51
C ILE A 189 2.25 5.90 -0.34
N ALA A 190 1.71 6.06 0.87
CA ALA A 190 0.39 5.57 1.24
C ALA A 190 -0.70 6.64 1.05
N SER A 191 -1.90 6.21 0.68
CA SER A 191 -3.10 7.04 0.70
C SER A 191 -3.42 7.53 2.12
N LEU A 192 -4.30 8.54 2.22
CA LEU A 192 -5.05 8.79 3.44
C LEU A 192 -5.82 7.53 3.88
N PRO A 193 -6.09 7.37 5.19
CA PRO A 193 -6.81 6.19 5.66
C PRO A 193 -8.25 6.21 5.15
N TYR A 194 -8.68 5.06 4.66
CA TYR A 194 -10.05 4.79 4.26
C TYR A 194 -10.68 3.85 5.29
N THR A 195 -11.88 4.16 5.78
CA THR A 195 -12.57 3.27 6.72
C THR A 195 -13.00 1.99 6.00
N PHE A 196 -12.40 0.86 6.36
CA PHE A 196 -12.71 -0.43 5.77
C PHE A 196 -13.42 -1.33 6.76
N TRP A 197 -14.52 -1.94 6.33
CA TRP A 197 -15.27 -2.92 7.10
C TRP A 197 -15.01 -4.34 6.61
N ASN A 198 -14.52 -5.21 7.50
CA ASN A 198 -14.42 -6.65 7.27
C ASN A 198 -15.59 -7.36 7.98
N PRO A 199 -16.67 -7.72 7.27
CA PRO A 199 -17.85 -8.33 7.88
C PRO A 199 -17.60 -9.79 8.27
N ASN A 200 -18.36 -10.28 9.25
CA ASN A 200 -18.50 -11.72 9.46
C ASN A 200 -19.29 -12.33 8.28
N PRO A 201 -18.72 -13.24 7.48
CA PRO A 201 -19.41 -13.80 6.32
C PRO A 201 -20.63 -14.66 6.69
N ASN A 202 -20.70 -15.19 7.92
CA ASN A 202 -21.83 -15.99 8.41
C ASN A 202 -22.96 -15.13 8.99
N CYS A 203 -22.69 -13.84 9.25
CA CYS A 203 -23.66 -12.92 9.84
C CYS A 203 -23.35 -11.50 9.36
N ILE A 204 -23.59 -11.24 8.08
CA ILE A 204 -23.15 -9.98 7.44
C ILE A 204 -23.88 -8.74 7.97
N ALA A 205 -25.06 -8.92 8.57
CA ALA A 205 -25.90 -7.85 9.11
C ALA A 205 -25.60 -7.52 10.59
N ASP A 206 -24.71 -8.28 11.24
CA ASP A 206 -24.14 -7.93 12.55
C ASP A 206 -22.98 -6.96 12.29
N LEU A 207 -23.32 -5.68 12.29
CA LEU A 207 -22.46 -4.56 11.92
C LEU A 207 -21.61 -4.08 13.08
N ASN A 208 -22.02 -4.36 14.32
CA ASN A 208 -21.26 -4.03 15.52
C ASN A 208 -20.40 -5.21 16.06
N LEU A 209 -20.59 -6.41 15.50
CA LEU A 209 -19.94 -7.69 15.86
C LEU A 209 -20.19 -8.15 17.29
N ASP A 210 -21.39 -7.92 17.82
CA ASP A 210 -21.80 -8.40 19.14
C ASP A 210 -22.44 -9.81 19.12
N GLY A 211 -22.56 -10.41 17.93
CA GLY A 211 -23.12 -11.73 17.72
C GLY A 211 -24.64 -11.74 17.53
N LYS A 212 -25.26 -10.57 17.34
CA LYS A 212 -26.68 -10.42 17.05
C LYS A 212 -26.91 -9.40 15.94
N VAL A 213 -28.07 -9.50 15.31
CA VAL A 213 -28.61 -8.50 14.40
C VAL A 213 -29.81 -7.87 15.09
N ASP A 214 -29.64 -6.67 15.61
CA ASP A 214 -30.67 -5.97 16.39
C ASP A 214 -30.74 -4.45 16.14
N GLY A 215 -31.33 -3.72 17.09
CA GLY A 215 -31.49 -2.27 16.98
C GLY A 215 -30.17 -1.51 16.90
N ALA A 216 -29.07 -2.05 17.43
CA ALA A 216 -27.76 -1.46 17.32
C ALA A 216 -27.23 -1.51 15.88
N ASP A 217 -27.42 -2.62 15.18
CA ASP A 217 -27.04 -2.75 13.76
C ASP A 217 -27.93 -1.90 12.86
N LEU A 218 -29.23 -1.85 13.16
CA LEU A 218 -30.16 -0.95 12.48
C LEU A 218 -29.69 0.51 12.60
N ALA A 219 -29.20 0.92 13.77
CA ALA A 219 -28.67 2.27 13.94
C ALA A 219 -27.47 2.55 13.00
N VAL A 220 -26.61 1.56 12.74
CA VAL A 220 -25.50 1.69 11.78
C VAL A 220 -26.03 1.92 10.36
N VAL A 221 -27.00 1.14 9.89
CA VAL A 221 -27.64 1.32 8.57
C VAL A 221 -28.30 2.70 8.45
N LEU A 222 -28.99 3.16 9.50
CA LEU A 222 -29.68 4.45 9.50
C LEU A 222 -28.71 5.64 9.52
N VAL A 223 -27.60 5.55 10.27
CA VAL A 223 -26.53 6.56 10.25
C VAL A 223 -25.88 6.63 8.86
N ALA A 224 -25.79 5.48 8.18
CA ALA A 224 -25.25 5.36 6.84
C ALA A 224 -26.23 5.72 5.71
N TRP A 225 -27.50 6.00 6.02
CA TRP A 225 -28.56 6.09 5.00
C TRP A 225 -28.27 7.11 3.91
N GLY A 226 -28.37 6.69 2.64
CA GLY A 226 -28.12 7.54 1.48
C GLY A 226 -26.65 7.90 1.25
N THR A 227 -25.73 7.43 2.10
CA THR A 227 -24.29 7.57 1.88
C THR A 227 -23.76 6.50 0.93
N PRO A 228 -22.61 6.71 0.28
CA PRO A 228 -21.90 5.63 -0.40
C PRO A 228 -21.62 4.50 0.61
N GLY A 229 -21.93 3.26 0.20
CA GLY A 229 -21.91 2.06 1.04
C GLY A 229 -20.62 1.74 1.78
N SER A 230 -19.56 2.41 1.36
CA SER A 230 -18.18 2.21 1.79
C SER A 230 -17.74 3.15 2.92
N THR A 231 -18.58 4.09 3.37
CA THR A 231 -18.15 5.17 4.28
C THR A 231 -18.49 4.98 5.78
N THR A 232 -19.28 3.98 6.16
CA THR A 232 -19.97 3.99 7.48
C THR A 232 -20.05 2.62 8.18
N GLY A 233 -19.04 1.76 8.01
CA GLY A 233 -18.93 0.55 8.85
C GLY A 233 -19.83 -0.61 8.41
N GLY A 234 -20.16 -0.70 7.12
CA GLY A 234 -20.77 -1.89 6.53
C GLY A 234 -22.26 -1.84 6.24
N GLY A 235 -22.90 -0.67 6.37
CA GLY A 235 -24.34 -0.52 6.10
C GLY A 235 -24.81 -0.90 4.69
N ASP A 236 -23.90 -1.02 3.72
CA ASP A 236 -24.16 -1.58 2.39
C ASP A 236 -24.02 -3.11 2.41
N LEU A 237 -25.15 -3.73 2.75
CA LEU A 237 -25.30 -5.16 2.95
C LEU A 237 -25.52 -5.90 1.64
N ASN A 238 -25.93 -5.25 0.54
CA ASN A 238 -26.03 -5.88 -0.78
C ASN A 238 -24.75 -5.69 -1.63
N GLY A 239 -23.89 -4.72 -1.30
CA GLY A 239 -22.64 -4.40 -1.99
C GLY A 239 -22.83 -3.52 -3.23
N ASP A 240 -23.97 -2.85 -3.39
CA ASP A 240 -24.31 -2.06 -4.59
C ASP A 240 -23.68 -0.65 -4.61
N GLY A 241 -23.04 -0.26 -3.50
CA GLY A 241 -22.40 1.03 -3.31
C GLY A 241 -23.29 2.11 -2.70
N ARG A 242 -24.50 1.81 -2.24
CA ARG A 242 -25.41 2.73 -1.56
C ARG A 242 -26.03 2.05 -0.35
N VAL A 243 -26.26 2.81 0.73
CA VAL A 243 -27.07 2.32 1.86
C VAL A 243 -28.50 2.80 1.71
N ASN A 244 -29.44 1.86 1.52
CA ASN A 244 -30.83 2.16 1.23
C ASN A 244 -31.80 1.08 1.76
N GLY A 245 -33.05 1.11 1.26
CA GLY A 245 -34.12 0.19 1.67
C GLY A 245 -33.83 -1.28 1.40
N GLU A 246 -33.00 -1.59 0.41
CA GLU A 246 -32.56 -2.96 0.12
C GLU A 246 -31.66 -3.50 1.24
N ASP A 247 -30.72 -2.69 1.72
CA ASP A 247 -29.84 -3.05 2.85
C ASP A 247 -30.64 -3.22 4.13
N LEU A 248 -31.58 -2.30 4.39
CA LEU A 248 -32.50 -2.44 5.52
C LEU A 248 -33.31 -3.75 5.43
N GLY A 249 -33.76 -4.12 4.23
CA GLY A 249 -34.44 -5.39 3.99
C GLY A 249 -33.56 -6.59 4.38
N ILE A 250 -32.28 -6.57 4.01
CA ILE A 250 -31.32 -7.62 4.39
C ILE A 250 -31.12 -7.67 5.90
N LEU A 251 -30.95 -6.51 6.55
CA LEU A 251 -30.79 -6.44 8.00
C LEU A 251 -32.00 -7.02 8.74
N LEU A 252 -33.20 -6.58 8.37
CA LEU A 252 -34.44 -7.05 9.00
C LEU A 252 -34.71 -8.54 8.73
N ALA A 253 -34.31 -9.06 7.57
CA ALA A 253 -34.41 -10.48 7.26
C ALA A 253 -33.46 -11.35 8.10
N ALA A 254 -32.36 -10.77 8.59
CA ALA A 254 -31.35 -11.44 9.40
C ALA A 254 -31.54 -11.23 10.92
N TRP A 255 -32.64 -10.60 11.36
CA TRP A 255 -32.87 -10.21 12.74
C TRP A 255 -32.79 -11.39 13.73
N GLY A 256 -32.06 -11.21 14.83
CA GLY A 256 -31.86 -12.23 15.85
C GLY A 256 -30.39 -12.59 16.10
N ASN A 257 -30.14 -13.75 16.71
CA ASN A 257 -28.77 -14.17 17.01
C ASN A 257 -28.05 -14.65 15.74
N CYS A 258 -26.77 -14.34 15.63
CA CYS A 258 -25.92 -14.89 14.58
C CYS A 258 -25.74 -16.41 14.75
N PRO A 259 -25.57 -17.15 13.64
CA PRO A 259 -25.15 -18.54 13.68
C PRO A 259 -23.78 -18.68 14.38
N VAL A 260 -23.65 -19.71 15.22
CA VAL A 260 -22.39 -20.10 15.86
C VAL A 260 -21.53 -20.96 14.94
#